data_AF-A0A0P7YG94-F1
#
_entry.id   AF-A0A0P7YG94-F1
#
_cell.length_a   1.000
_cell.length_b   1.000
_cell.length_c   1.000
_cell.angle_alpha   90.00
_cell.angle_beta   90.00
_cell.angle_gamma   90.00
#
_symmetry.space_group_name_H-M   'P 1'
#
loop_
_entity.id
_entity.type
_entity.pdbx_description
1 polymer ?
#
loop_
_entity_poly.entity_id
_entity_poly.type
_entity_poly.pdbx_seq_one_letter_code
_entity_poly.pdbx_strand_id
1 'polypeptide(L)'
;PFLVLPPLMEWIRVAVAHAEHRRSFSVDSDDVRQAARLLLPGVDCEPRQIKTDDCFCASRKLDAASTEAKFLQDLGFRMLNCGRTDLVKQAVNLLGPDGINSMSEQGMTPLMYACVRGDEAMVQMLLDAGADINSELLLDARANVEGSLQDGAENYTETPLQLASAADKAKGDVLSLEEILAEGSELGEKQPPQLDSARTSKARLKALREAMYHSAEHGYVDITIDIRSLGVPWTLHTWLESLRTCFLQNRRPLIQGLLKEFTCIEEEEYTEELITHGLPLMFEILRASKNEVISQQLSAIFTHCYGPYPIPKLTEIKKKQTSRLDPHFLNNKEMSDVTFLVEGKPFYAHKVLLFTASPRFKSLLSNRPAAENTCIEISNVKYNIFQLVMQYLYCGGTESLHIRNTEIMELLSAAKFFQLDALQRHCEIICSKNINTDTCVDIYKHAKFLGAPELSAYIEGYFLKNMVVLIETEAFKQLLYDKPAENSATNVLQDLEKTLATRIHSIHLSSSKGSIV
;
A
#
# COMPACT_ATOMS: atom_id res chain seq x y z
N PRO A 1 -17.43 7.31 -44.43
CA PRO A 1 -17.54 7.79 -43.03
C PRO A 1 -17.74 6.60 -42.08
N PHE A 2 -16.73 6.32 -41.25
CA PHE A 2 -16.72 5.16 -40.36
C PHE A 2 -17.52 5.44 -39.08
N LEU A 3 -18.35 4.49 -38.65
CA LEU A 3 -19.35 4.73 -37.60
C LEU A 3 -18.78 4.74 -36.17
N VAL A 4 -17.59 4.17 -35.93
CA VAL A 4 -16.85 4.21 -34.65
C VAL A 4 -15.35 4.02 -34.96
N LEU A 5 -14.48 4.91 -34.49
CA LEU A 5 -13.03 4.72 -34.57
C LEU A 5 -12.55 3.76 -33.46
N PRO A 6 -11.52 2.93 -33.71
CA PRO A 6 -10.92 2.11 -32.66
C PRO A 6 -10.42 2.96 -31.49
N PRO A 7 -10.62 2.52 -30.22
CA PRO A 7 -10.16 3.27 -29.06
C PRO A 7 -8.64 3.40 -29.06
N LEU A 8 -8.11 4.48 -28.48
CA LEU A 8 -6.67 4.77 -28.41
C LEU A 8 -5.85 3.61 -27.84
N MET A 9 -6.44 2.80 -26.95
CA MET A 9 -5.79 1.61 -26.40
C MET A 9 -5.47 0.55 -27.46
N GLU A 10 -6.31 0.38 -28.49
CA GLU A 10 -5.98 -0.54 -29.59
C GLU A 10 -4.86 0.03 -30.47
N TRP A 11 -4.82 1.34 -30.65
CA TRP A 11 -3.71 2.01 -31.33
C TRP A 11 -2.39 1.82 -30.62
N ILE A 12 -2.36 2.01 -29.30
CA ILE A 12 -1.17 1.82 -28.47
C ILE A 12 -0.74 0.35 -28.52
N ARG A 13 -1.67 -0.59 -28.32
CA ARG A 13 -1.34 -2.03 -28.31
C ARG A 13 -0.73 -2.48 -29.63
N VAL A 14 -1.31 -2.10 -30.77
CA VAL A 14 -0.82 -2.51 -32.09
C VAL A 14 0.50 -1.80 -32.44
N ALA A 15 0.64 -0.51 -32.11
CA ALA A 15 1.89 0.23 -32.34
C ALA A 15 3.05 -0.30 -31.47
N VAL A 16 2.78 -0.64 -30.20
CA VAL A 16 3.78 -1.27 -29.31
C VAL A 16 4.18 -2.64 -29.83
N ALA A 17 3.24 -3.46 -30.28
CA ALA A 17 3.56 -4.77 -30.87
C ALA A 17 4.48 -4.63 -32.11
N HIS A 18 4.30 -3.57 -32.91
CA HIS A 18 5.18 -3.24 -34.03
C HIS A 18 6.57 -2.76 -33.58
N ALA A 19 6.65 -1.94 -32.52
CA ALA A 19 7.91 -1.51 -31.93
C ALA A 19 8.71 -2.69 -31.33
N GLU A 20 8.04 -3.62 -30.66
CA GLU A 20 8.63 -4.85 -30.11
C GLU A 20 9.13 -5.77 -31.22
N HIS A 21 8.36 -5.93 -32.32
CA HIS A 21 8.77 -6.75 -33.45
C HIS A 21 10.11 -6.28 -34.07
N ARG A 22 10.35 -4.96 -34.08
CA ARG A 22 11.64 -4.37 -34.53
C ARG A 22 12.67 -4.21 -33.41
N ARG A 23 12.41 -4.76 -32.21
CA ARG A 23 13.27 -4.66 -31.01
C ARG A 23 13.60 -3.22 -30.61
N SER A 24 12.66 -2.31 -30.81
CA SER A 24 12.78 -0.92 -30.39
C SER A 24 12.15 -0.72 -29.02
N PHE A 25 12.80 0.07 -28.18
CA PHE A 25 12.29 0.45 -26.86
C PHE A 25 11.30 1.62 -26.91
N SER A 26 11.17 2.28 -28.07
CA SER A 26 10.22 3.38 -28.30
C SER A 26 9.34 3.09 -29.50
N VAL A 27 8.09 3.56 -29.46
CA VAL A 27 7.15 3.56 -30.58
C VAL A 27 7.44 4.79 -31.46
N ASP A 28 7.54 4.60 -32.78
CA ASP A 28 7.78 5.69 -33.73
C ASP A 28 6.59 5.91 -34.68
N SER A 29 6.72 6.91 -35.56
CA SER A 29 5.66 7.25 -36.52
C SER A 29 5.37 6.12 -37.51
N ASP A 30 6.31 5.20 -37.75
CA ASP A 30 6.10 4.04 -38.62
C ASP A 30 5.23 2.99 -37.94
N ASP A 31 5.48 2.72 -36.67
CA ASP A 31 4.66 1.82 -35.85
C ASP A 31 3.19 2.27 -35.82
N VAL A 32 2.95 3.58 -35.71
CA VAL A 32 1.60 4.17 -35.75
C VAL A 32 0.96 4.06 -37.14
N ARG A 33 1.73 4.24 -38.23
CA ARG A 33 1.21 4.03 -39.60
C ARG A 33 0.87 2.56 -39.87
N GLN A 34 1.66 1.62 -39.36
CA GLN A 34 1.35 0.20 -39.47
C GLN A 34 0.12 -0.18 -38.62
N ALA A 35 -0.03 0.42 -37.43
CA ALA A 35 -1.24 0.28 -36.63
C ALA A 35 -2.47 0.85 -37.35
N ALA A 36 -2.35 2.01 -38.00
CA ALA A 36 -3.42 2.61 -38.81
C ALA A 36 -3.90 1.68 -39.93
N ARG A 37 -2.95 1.05 -40.64
CA ARG A 37 -3.24 0.08 -41.71
C ARG A 37 -4.06 -1.11 -41.21
N LEU A 38 -3.83 -1.55 -39.98
CA LEU A 38 -4.53 -2.69 -39.37
C LEU A 38 -5.89 -2.29 -38.79
N LEU A 39 -5.94 -1.14 -38.12
CA LEU A 39 -7.08 -0.70 -37.31
C LEU A 39 -8.14 0.07 -38.10
N LEU A 40 -7.76 0.68 -39.23
CA LEU A 40 -8.68 1.46 -40.06
C LEU A 40 -8.95 0.75 -41.40
N PRO A 41 -10.17 0.23 -41.62
CA PRO A 41 -10.53 -0.39 -42.90
C PRO A 41 -10.48 0.65 -44.04
N GLY A 42 -9.62 0.44 -45.04
CA GLY A 42 -9.56 1.29 -46.24
C GLY A 42 -8.62 2.49 -46.15
N VAL A 43 -7.75 2.56 -45.13
CA VAL A 43 -6.62 3.51 -45.09
C VAL A 43 -5.39 2.84 -45.70
N ASP A 44 -4.94 3.34 -46.84
CA ASP A 44 -3.79 2.80 -47.57
C ASP A 44 -2.49 3.44 -47.06
N CYS A 45 -2.02 2.97 -45.91
CA CYS A 45 -0.67 3.28 -45.45
C CYS A 45 0.33 2.29 -46.08
N GLU A 46 1.43 2.81 -46.63
CA GLU A 46 2.49 2.00 -47.23
C GLU A 46 2.97 0.88 -46.28
N PRO A 47 3.14 -0.37 -46.75
CA PRO A 47 3.61 -1.45 -45.90
C PRO A 47 5.04 -1.17 -45.46
N ARG A 48 5.38 -1.58 -44.23
CA ARG A 48 6.74 -1.44 -43.70
C ARG A 48 7.75 -2.05 -44.66
N GLN A 49 8.65 -1.22 -45.19
CA GLN A 49 9.69 -1.69 -46.10
C GLN A 49 10.72 -2.49 -45.30
N ILE A 50 11.02 -3.71 -45.76
CA ILE A 50 12.06 -4.55 -45.17
C ILE A 50 13.41 -3.87 -45.43
N LYS A 51 13.98 -3.23 -44.42
CA LYS A 51 15.36 -2.74 -44.46
C LYS A 51 16.26 -3.86 -43.97
N THR A 52 17.05 -4.44 -44.85
CA THR A 52 18.25 -5.17 -44.45
C THR A 52 19.28 -4.14 -44.00
N ASP A 53 19.81 -4.26 -42.78
CA ASP A 53 20.92 -3.46 -42.25
C ASP A 53 22.24 -3.83 -42.95
N ASP A 54 22.24 -3.86 -44.27
CA ASP A 54 23.45 -3.95 -45.08
C ASP A 54 23.95 -2.53 -45.32
N CYS A 55 25.25 -2.34 -45.09
CA CYS A 55 25.94 -1.09 -45.32
C CYS A 55 25.90 -0.76 -46.82
N PHE A 56 24.87 -0.04 -47.27
CA PHE A 56 24.81 0.53 -48.60
C PHE A 56 24.83 2.05 -48.49
N CYS A 57 25.96 2.64 -48.89
CA CYS A 57 26.01 4.00 -49.37
C CYS A 57 25.10 4.08 -50.60
N ALA A 58 23.81 4.33 -50.40
CA ALA A 58 22.84 4.48 -51.49
C ALA A 58 22.91 5.90 -52.06
N SER A 59 24.05 6.27 -52.65
CA SER A 59 24.10 7.44 -53.53
C SER A 59 24.59 7.03 -54.90
N ARG A 60 23.67 6.97 -55.87
CA ARG A 60 23.97 6.65 -57.29
C ARG A 60 24.77 7.76 -58.00
N LYS A 61 25.50 8.61 -57.28
CA LYS A 61 26.14 9.83 -57.79
C LYS A 61 27.56 10.10 -57.26
N LEU A 62 28.16 9.20 -56.48
CA LEU A 62 29.53 9.36 -55.98
C LEU A 62 30.52 8.51 -56.79
N ASP A 63 31.75 9.01 -56.96
CA ASP A 63 32.85 8.22 -57.51
C ASP A 63 33.40 7.24 -56.46
N ALA A 64 34.24 6.30 -56.89
CA ALA A 64 34.72 5.21 -56.03
C ALA A 64 35.48 5.74 -54.79
N ALA A 65 36.31 6.77 -54.96
CA ALA A 65 37.08 7.36 -53.88
C ALA A 65 36.19 8.08 -52.85
N SER A 66 35.18 8.84 -53.28
CA SER A 66 34.25 9.50 -52.35
C SER A 66 33.33 8.51 -51.65
N THR A 67 33.00 7.39 -52.29
CA THR A 67 32.19 6.32 -51.69
C THR A 67 32.97 5.61 -50.58
N GLU A 68 34.25 5.30 -50.82
CA GLU A 68 35.13 4.69 -49.81
C GLU A 68 35.34 5.62 -48.61
N ALA A 69 35.62 6.91 -48.84
CA ALA A 69 35.78 7.89 -47.76
C ALA A 69 34.51 8.01 -46.90
N LYS A 70 33.33 8.03 -47.53
CA LYS A 70 32.05 8.09 -46.83
C LYS A 70 31.74 6.82 -46.04
N PHE A 71 32.05 5.65 -46.61
CA PHE A 71 31.91 4.37 -45.93
C PHE A 71 32.80 4.29 -44.68
N LEU A 72 34.07 4.73 -44.78
CA LEU A 72 34.99 4.75 -43.64
C LEU A 72 34.51 5.71 -42.55
N GLN A 73 33.99 6.88 -42.93
CA GLN A 73 33.41 7.84 -42.01
C GLN A 73 32.20 7.25 -41.27
N ASP A 74 31.26 6.62 -41.98
CA ASP A 74 30.09 5.95 -41.38
C ASP A 74 30.50 4.81 -40.44
N LEU A 75 31.53 4.04 -40.81
CA LEU A 75 32.09 3.00 -39.96
C LEU A 75 32.71 3.59 -38.69
N GLY A 76 33.45 4.70 -38.81
CA GLY A 76 34.01 5.44 -37.68
C GLY A 76 32.94 5.89 -36.70
N PHE A 77 31.83 6.47 -37.19
CA PHE A 77 30.69 6.85 -36.35
C PHE A 77 30.03 5.64 -35.66
N ARG A 78 29.89 4.50 -36.35
CA ARG A 78 29.35 3.28 -35.73
C ARG A 78 30.26 2.73 -34.64
N MET A 79 31.58 2.78 -34.83
CA MET A 79 32.54 2.36 -33.81
C MET A 79 32.46 3.22 -32.55
N LEU A 80 32.18 4.52 -32.68
CA LEU A 80 31.96 5.41 -31.52
C LEU A 80 30.58 5.16 -30.89
N ASN A 81 29.56 4.86 -31.71
CA ASN A 81 28.20 4.59 -31.25
C ASN A 81 28.00 3.22 -30.56
N CYS A 82 29.01 2.35 -30.54
CA CYS A 82 28.92 1.04 -29.87
C CYS A 82 29.28 1.07 -28.38
N GLY A 83 29.58 2.25 -27.80
CA GLY A 83 29.82 2.43 -26.36
C GLY A 83 31.16 1.89 -25.85
N ARG A 84 32.08 1.56 -26.77
CA ARG A 84 33.41 1.01 -26.46
C ARG A 84 34.49 2.06 -26.60
N THR A 85 34.99 2.55 -25.46
CA THR A 85 35.98 3.65 -25.39
C THR A 85 37.37 3.27 -25.92
N ASP A 86 37.70 1.99 -25.96
CA ASP A 86 38.94 1.45 -26.54
C ASP A 86 39.02 1.63 -28.07
N LEU A 87 37.88 1.77 -28.74
CA LEU A 87 37.80 1.94 -30.18
C LEU A 87 37.98 3.38 -30.65
N VAL A 88 37.96 4.36 -29.74
CA VAL A 88 38.00 5.79 -30.07
C VAL A 88 39.21 6.12 -30.96
N LYS A 89 40.40 5.61 -30.60
CA LYS A 89 41.64 5.83 -31.38
C LYS A 89 41.57 5.24 -32.79
N GLN A 90 40.89 4.12 -32.97
CA GLN A 90 40.72 3.49 -34.27
C GLN A 90 39.67 4.24 -35.10
N ALA A 91 38.58 4.67 -34.47
CA ALA A 91 37.53 5.45 -35.11
C ALA A 91 38.02 6.81 -35.61
N VAL A 92 38.88 7.51 -34.86
CA VAL A 92 39.49 8.79 -35.29
C VAL A 92 40.20 8.66 -36.64
N ASN A 93 40.90 7.55 -36.89
CA ASN A 93 41.61 7.32 -38.15
C ASN A 93 40.67 7.08 -39.34
N LEU A 94 39.40 6.72 -39.07
CA LEU A 94 38.40 6.40 -40.08
C LEU A 94 37.49 7.60 -40.42
N LEU A 95 37.42 8.60 -39.53
CA LEU A 95 36.52 9.75 -39.66
C LEU A 95 36.98 10.83 -40.66
N GLY A 96 38.13 10.66 -41.30
CA GLY A 96 38.64 11.55 -42.34
C GLY A 96 39.48 12.73 -41.80
N PRO A 97 39.66 13.80 -42.60
CA PRO A 97 40.61 14.89 -42.30
C PRO A 97 40.25 15.72 -41.07
N ASP A 98 38.96 15.84 -40.75
CA ASP A 98 38.46 16.56 -39.57
C ASP A 98 38.45 15.68 -38.30
N GLY A 99 38.81 14.40 -38.43
CA GLY A 99 39.06 13.47 -37.34
C GLY A 99 37.89 13.37 -36.35
N ILE A 100 38.17 13.60 -35.06
CA ILE A 100 37.18 13.49 -33.99
C ILE A 100 36.11 14.60 -34.03
N ASN A 101 36.32 15.64 -34.85
CA ASN A 101 35.40 16.76 -35.05
C ASN A 101 34.63 16.65 -36.38
N SER A 102 34.81 15.56 -37.13
CA SER A 102 33.99 15.27 -38.30
C SER A 102 32.51 15.26 -37.92
N MET A 103 31.66 15.79 -38.79
CA MET A 103 30.21 15.79 -38.61
C MET A 103 29.57 14.64 -39.37
N SER A 104 28.54 14.02 -38.79
CA SER A 104 27.71 13.02 -39.48
C SER A 104 26.86 13.66 -40.57
N GLU A 105 26.13 12.85 -41.34
CA GLU A 105 25.13 13.36 -42.29
C GLU A 105 24.05 14.22 -41.62
N GLN A 106 23.88 14.11 -40.30
CA GLN A 106 22.96 14.91 -39.50
C GLN A 106 23.61 16.16 -38.87
N GLY A 107 24.85 16.49 -39.26
CA GLY A 107 25.56 17.67 -38.76
C GLY A 107 26.07 17.56 -37.32
N MET A 108 26.10 16.35 -36.75
CA MET A 108 26.52 16.11 -35.36
C MET A 108 27.94 15.58 -35.28
N THR A 109 28.73 16.11 -34.34
CA THR A 109 30.05 15.56 -34.01
C THR A 109 29.91 14.33 -33.11
N PRO A 110 30.91 13.43 -33.07
CA PRO A 110 30.92 12.31 -32.14
C PRO A 110 30.76 12.70 -30.66
N LEU A 111 31.28 13.87 -30.26
CA LEU A 111 31.10 14.41 -28.92
C LEU A 111 29.62 14.71 -28.63
N MET A 112 28.90 15.30 -29.61
CA MET A 112 27.46 15.53 -29.48
C MET A 112 26.69 14.21 -29.31
N TYR A 113 27.05 13.16 -30.05
CA TYR A 113 26.45 11.83 -29.88
C TYR A 113 26.68 11.25 -28.49
N ALA A 114 27.89 11.39 -27.93
CA ALA A 114 28.18 10.92 -26.57
C ALA A 114 27.41 11.71 -25.51
N CYS A 115 27.30 13.04 -25.67
CA CYS A 115 26.53 13.91 -24.78
C CYS A 115 25.04 13.60 -24.82
N VAL A 116 24.44 13.43 -26.00
CA VAL A 116 23.00 13.09 -26.16
C VAL A 116 22.66 11.76 -25.48
N ARG A 117 23.61 10.82 -25.42
CA ARG A 117 23.40 9.50 -24.82
C ARG A 117 23.71 9.46 -23.33
N GLY A 118 24.26 10.53 -22.76
CA GLY A 118 24.72 10.57 -21.36
C GLY A 118 25.88 9.62 -21.07
N ASP A 119 26.71 9.29 -22.08
CA ASP A 119 27.86 8.40 -21.92
C ASP A 119 29.08 9.19 -21.43
N GLU A 120 29.14 9.44 -20.12
CA GLU A 120 30.19 10.25 -19.47
C GLU A 120 31.61 9.74 -19.76
N ALA A 121 31.81 8.42 -19.82
CA ALA A 121 33.10 7.82 -20.08
C ALA A 121 33.55 8.07 -21.53
N MET A 122 32.63 8.02 -22.49
CA MET A 122 32.90 8.36 -23.88
C MET A 122 33.14 9.86 -24.06
N VAL A 123 32.36 10.72 -23.38
CA VAL A 123 32.56 12.18 -23.40
C VAL A 123 33.98 12.52 -22.94
N GLN A 124 34.43 11.97 -21.81
CA GLN A 124 35.78 12.24 -21.30
C GLN A 124 36.86 11.77 -22.28
N MET A 125 36.70 10.58 -22.87
CA MET A 125 37.66 10.05 -23.84
C MET A 125 37.72 10.83 -25.15
N LEU A 126 36.60 11.41 -25.59
CA LEU A 126 36.54 12.26 -26.79
C LEU A 126 37.17 13.63 -26.53
N LEU A 127 36.97 14.21 -25.34
CA LEU A 127 37.64 15.44 -24.92
C LEU A 127 39.15 15.25 -24.79
N ASP A 128 39.59 14.14 -24.18
CA ASP A 128 41.01 13.78 -24.08
C ASP A 128 41.64 13.53 -25.47
N ALA A 129 40.84 13.14 -26.46
CA ALA A 129 41.23 12.99 -27.86
C ALA A 129 41.20 14.31 -28.66
N GLY A 130 40.86 15.44 -28.04
CA GLY A 130 40.88 16.77 -28.66
C GLY A 130 39.59 17.17 -29.37
N ALA A 131 38.44 16.61 -28.97
CA ALA A 131 37.15 17.04 -29.51
C ALA A 131 36.81 18.48 -29.12
N ASP A 132 36.37 19.28 -30.10
CA ASP A 132 36.03 20.69 -29.92
C ASP A 132 34.63 20.84 -29.32
N ILE A 133 34.62 21.43 -28.12
CA ILE A 133 33.44 21.69 -27.30
C ILE A 133 32.57 22.81 -27.90
N ASN A 134 33.07 23.59 -28.86
CA ASN A 134 32.32 24.70 -29.45
C ASN A 134 31.81 24.41 -30.87
N SER A 135 31.87 23.16 -31.32
CA SER A 135 31.36 22.78 -32.65
C SER A 135 29.85 23.05 -32.72
N GLU A 136 29.39 23.87 -33.67
CA GLU A 136 27.97 24.22 -33.83
C GLU A 136 27.22 23.17 -34.65
N LEU A 137 25.96 22.89 -34.27
CA LEU A 137 25.08 21.96 -34.97
C LEU A 137 24.60 22.57 -36.29
N LEU A 138 25.05 22.02 -37.43
CA LEU A 138 24.59 22.41 -38.76
C LEU A 138 23.33 21.60 -39.16
N LEU A 139 22.15 22.09 -38.80
CA LEU A 139 20.88 21.57 -39.32
C LEU A 139 20.58 22.21 -40.69
N ASP A 140 21.08 21.62 -41.78
CA ASP A 140 20.70 22.03 -43.14
C ASP A 140 19.30 21.51 -43.50
N ALA A 141 18.27 22.26 -43.11
CA ALA A 141 16.92 22.14 -43.68
C ALA A 141 16.84 22.91 -45.01
N ARG A 142 17.51 22.43 -46.06
CA ARG A 142 17.16 22.74 -47.47
C ARG A 142 17.93 21.84 -48.44
N ALA A 143 17.28 20.74 -48.83
CA ALA A 143 17.51 20.19 -50.16
C ALA A 143 17.10 21.27 -51.18
N ASN A 144 18.07 21.79 -51.93
CA ASN A 144 17.85 22.68 -53.06
C ASN A 144 16.81 22.08 -54.04
N VAL A 145 15.60 22.64 -54.04
CA VAL A 145 14.74 22.76 -55.22
C VAL A 145 14.44 24.25 -55.38
N GLU A 146 14.81 24.78 -56.53
CA GLU A 146 14.67 26.19 -56.93
C GLU A 146 13.21 26.68 -56.79
N GLY A 147 13.02 27.88 -56.22
CA GLY A 147 11.73 28.56 -56.27
C GLY A 147 11.45 29.55 -55.13
N SER A 148 12.04 30.74 -55.24
CA SER A 148 11.42 32.04 -54.91
C SER A 148 11.05 32.41 -53.44
N LEU A 149 11.83 33.37 -52.94
CA LEU A 149 11.47 34.62 -52.24
C LEU A 149 11.05 34.59 -50.75
N GLN A 150 12.01 35.07 -49.91
CA GLN A 150 11.94 36.09 -48.84
C GLN A 150 10.70 36.12 -47.92
N ASP A 151 10.79 36.20 -46.59
CA ASP A 151 11.81 36.84 -45.75
C ASP A 151 11.62 36.45 -44.26
N GLY A 152 12.68 36.56 -43.46
CA GLY A 152 12.64 36.68 -41.99
C GLY A 152 12.80 35.41 -41.16
N ALA A 153 14.03 34.91 -40.99
CA ALA A 153 14.37 33.90 -39.98
C ALA A 153 15.38 34.48 -38.96
N GLU A 154 14.99 34.56 -37.69
CA GLU A 154 15.91 34.76 -36.57
C GLU A 154 16.57 33.42 -36.22
N ASN A 155 17.91 33.43 -36.21
CA ASN A 155 18.76 32.28 -35.92
C ASN A 155 18.67 31.86 -34.44
N TYR A 156 18.48 30.57 -34.16
CA TYR A 156 18.80 29.95 -32.87
C TYR A 156 20.00 29.02 -33.08
N THR A 157 21.17 29.43 -32.59
CA THR A 157 22.40 28.64 -32.55
C THR A 157 22.60 28.11 -31.13
N GLU A 158 22.66 26.79 -30.95
CA GLU A 158 23.01 26.18 -29.66
C GLU A 158 24.36 25.47 -29.72
N THR A 159 25.22 25.79 -28.75
CA THR A 159 26.57 25.24 -28.57
C THR A 159 26.56 23.92 -27.79
N PRO A 160 27.61 23.09 -27.84
CA PRO A 160 27.68 21.84 -27.06
C PRO A 160 27.62 22.06 -25.54
N LEU A 161 27.99 23.24 -25.04
CA LEU A 161 27.78 23.65 -23.64
C LEU A 161 26.30 23.91 -23.31
N GLN A 162 25.52 24.41 -24.27
CA GLN A 162 24.06 24.47 -24.17
C GLN A 162 23.44 23.08 -24.23
N LEU A 163 23.96 22.16 -25.07
CA LEU A 163 23.53 20.75 -25.10
C LEU A 163 23.91 19.95 -23.83
N ALA A 164 25.06 20.23 -23.21
CA ALA A 164 25.44 19.64 -21.91
C ALA A 164 24.59 20.23 -20.77
N SER A 165 24.28 21.53 -20.80
CA SER A 165 23.29 22.14 -19.90
C SER A 165 21.86 21.68 -20.20
N ALA A 166 21.59 21.27 -21.44
CA ALA A 166 20.36 20.64 -21.87
C ALA A 166 20.34 19.17 -21.46
N ALA A 167 21.43 18.43 -21.26
CA ALA A 167 21.34 17.08 -20.69
C ALA A 167 20.73 17.07 -19.28
N ASP A 168 20.87 18.17 -18.54
CA ASP A 168 20.21 18.40 -17.25
C ASP A 168 18.79 19.01 -17.38
N LYS A 169 18.37 19.37 -18.61
CA LYS A 169 17.05 19.93 -18.98
C LYS A 169 16.29 19.18 -20.10
N ALA A 170 16.84 18.09 -20.66
CA ALA A 170 16.41 17.38 -21.87
C ALA A 170 16.08 15.91 -21.56
N LYS A 171 15.40 15.70 -20.43
CA LYS A 171 14.32 14.70 -20.38
C LYS A 171 12.99 15.29 -20.92
N GLY A 172 13.08 16.41 -21.64
CA GLY A 172 11.94 17.26 -22.02
C GLY A 172 11.46 17.17 -23.46
N ASP A 173 12.19 16.56 -24.40
CA ASP A 173 11.77 16.50 -25.81
C ASP A 173 11.78 15.07 -26.38
N VAL A 174 10.90 14.26 -25.82
CA VAL A 174 10.07 13.36 -26.65
C VAL A 174 8.82 14.18 -26.92
N LEU A 175 8.49 14.43 -28.18
CA LEU A 175 7.28 15.13 -28.62
C LEU A 175 6.12 14.82 -27.66
N SER A 176 5.76 15.81 -26.84
CA SER A 176 4.72 15.64 -25.85
C SER A 176 3.38 15.52 -26.57
N LEU A 177 2.42 14.85 -25.94
CA LEU A 177 1.01 14.84 -26.39
C LEU A 177 0.41 16.25 -26.62
N GLU A 178 1.13 17.32 -26.22
CA GLU A 178 0.73 18.72 -26.39
C GLU A 178 0.72 19.17 -27.85
N GLU A 179 1.61 18.65 -28.72
CA GLU A 179 1.61 19.00 -30.16
C GLU A 179 0.61 18.18 -30.97
N ILE A 180 0.32 16.93 -30.57
CA ILE A 180 -0.63 16.06 -31.28
C ILE A 180 -2.10 16.45 -30.99
N LEU A 181 -2.37 17.05 -29.83
CA LEU A 181 -3.72 17.46 -29.42
C LEU A 181 -4.09 18.90 -29.78
N ALA A 182 -3.20 19.65 -30.43
CA ALA A 182 -3.44 21.06 -30.79
C ALA A 182 -4.21 21.27 -32.11
N GLU A 183 -4.46 20.23 -32.92
CA GLU A 183 -5.28 20.35 -34.13
C GLU A 183 -6.73 19.88 -33.90
N GLY A 184 -7.57 20.79 -33.42
CA GLY A 184 -9.01 20.58 -33.38
C GLY A 184 -9.81 21.76 -32.84
N SER A 185 -10.23 22.67 -33.74
CA SER A 185 -11.33 23.66 -33.59
C SER A 185 -11.12 24.77 -32.52
N GLU A 186 -11.29 26.09 -32.72
CA GLU A 186 -11.78 26.96 -33.79
C GLU A 186 -11.29 28.41 -33.51
N LEU A 187 -11.15 29.19 -34.58
CA LEU A 187 -11.10 30.65 -34.78
C LEU A 187 -11.32 31.61 -33.57
N GLY A 188 -10.45 32.63 -33.43
CA GLY A 188 -10.85 34.00 -33.00
C GLY A 188 -10.02 34.72 -31.93
N GLU A 189 -9.15 35.64 -32.38
CA GLU A 189 -8.70 36.94 -31.81
C GLU A 189 -8.25 37.12 -30.32
N LYS A 190 -6.93 37.38 -30.18
CA LYS A 190 -6.19 38.48 -29.47
C LYS A 190 -6.40 38.83 -27.96
N GLN A 191 -5.24 38.76 -27.24
CA GLN A 191 -4.73 39.46 -26.01
C GLN A 191 -4.94 38.81 -24.60
N PRO A 192 -4.08 39.11 -23.58
CA PRO A 192 -2.63 38.90 -23.40
C PRO A 192 -2.32 37.99 -22.15
N PRO A 193 -1.05 37.66 -21.82
CA PRO A 193 -0.71 36.47 -21.03
C PRO A 193 -0.47 36.77 -19.55
N GLN A 194 -1.25 36.14 -18.66
CA GLN A 194 -0.86 35.88 -17.25
C GLN A 194 -1.69 34.78 -16.56
N LEU A 195 -2.73 34.23 -17.20
CA LEU A 195 -3.56 33.13 -16.64
C LEU A 195 -3.18 31.72 -17.16
N ASP A 196 -2.33 31.58 -18.18
CA ASP A 196 -2.12 30.28 -18.85
C ASP A 196 -1.07 29.36 -18.19
N SER A 197 -0.14 29.90 -17.40
CA SER A 197 0.86 29.10 -16.64
C SER A 197 0.23 28.27 -15.51
N ALA A 198 -0.80 28.79 -14.84
CA ALA A 198 -1.50 28.05 -13.79
C ALA A 198 -2.42 26.96 -14.35
N ARG A 199 -2.97 27.17 -15.56
CA ARG A 199 -3.82 26.20 -16.26
C ARG A 199 -3.03 24.99 -16.77
N THR A 200 -1.84 25.23 -17.33
CA THR A 200 -0.93 24.19 -17.83
C THR A 200 -0.37 23.31 -16.70
N SER A 201 -0.01 23.89 -15.55
CA SER A 201 0.43 23.13 -14.36
C SER A 201 -0.68 22.22 -13.80
N LYS A 202 -1.93 22.68 -13.75
CA LYS A 202 -3.07 21.88 -13.29
C LYS A 202 -3.41 20.74 -14.27
N ALA A 203 -3.34 21.00 -15.57
CA ALA A 203 -3.54 19.98 -16.61
C ALA A 203 -2.44 18.91 -16.55
N ARG A 204 -1.18 19.32 -16.39
CA ARG A 204 -0.02 18.43 -16.21
C ARG A 204 -0.17 17.55 -14.97
N LEU A 205 -0.55 18.12 -13.83
CA LEU A 205 -0.77 17.35 -12.60
C LEU A 205 -1.92 16.35 -12.76
N LYS A 206 -2.99 16.72 -13.49
CA LYS A 206 -4.10 15.81 -13.78
C LYS A 206 -3.65 14.64 -14.65
N ALA A 207 -2.89 14.89 -15.71
CA ALA A 207 -2.35 13.84 -16.58
C ALA A 207 -1.40 12.90 -15.82
N LEU A 208 -0.54 13.45 -14.95
CA LEU A 208 0.35 12.64 -14.11
C LEU A 208 -0.41 11.78 -13.08
N ARG A 209 -1.51 12.29 -12.52
CA ARG A 209 -2.38 11.48 -11.64
C ARG A 209 -3.05 10.33 -12.39
N GLU A 210 -3.50 10.56 -13.62
CA GLU A 210 -4.10 9.54 -14.47
C GLU A 210 -3.04 8.48 -14.88
N ALA A 211 -1.83 8.91 -15.24
CA ALA A 211 -0.71 8.02 -15.51
C ALA A 211 -0.33 7.19 -14.26
N MET A 212 -0.30 7.81 -13.08
CA MET A 212 -0.08 7.10 -11.80
C MET A 212 -1.15 6.03 -11.59
N TYR A 213 -2.42 6.37 -11.76
CA TYR A 213 -3.55 5.45 -11.65
C TYR A 213 -3.40 4.23 -12.57
N HIS A 214 -3.16 4.47 -13.87
CA HIS A 214 -3.00 3.37 -14.82
C HIS A 214 -1.76 2.53 -14.57
N SER A 215 -0.64 3.14 -14.18
CA SER A 215 0.60 2.41 -13.85
C SER A 215 0.40 1.48 -12.66
N ALA A 216 -0.32 1.93 -11.62
CA ALA A 216 -0.61 1.14 -10.43
C ALA A 216 -1.53 -0.05 -10.76
N GLU A 217 -2.64 0.18 -11.47
CA GLU A 217 -3.62 -0.85 -11.87
C GLU A 217 -3.02 -1.98 -12.74
N HIS A 218 -1.99 -1.66 -13.54
CA HIS A 218 -1.33 -2.65 -14.41
C HIS A 218 -0.07 -3.26 -13.77
N GLY A 219 0.25 -2.90 -12.51
CA GLY A 219 1.40 -3.44 -11.79
C GLY A 219 2.76 -2.88 -12.21
N TYR A 220 2.80 -1.74 -12.90
CA TYR A 220 4.04 -1.05 -13.28
C TYR A 220 4.60 -0.20 -12.13
N VAL A 221 4.93 -0.86 -11.01
CA VAL A 221 5.21 -0.16 -9.75
C VAL A 221 6.41 0.79 -9.80
N ASP A 222 7.46 0.48 -10.57
CA ASP A 222 8.61 1.38 -10.71
C ASP A 222 8.20 2.71 -11.36
N ILE A 223 7.33 2.65 -12.39
CA ILE A 223 6.76 3.85 -13.04
C ILE A 223 5.89 4.62 -12.03
N THR A 224 5.10 3.93 -11.21
CA THR A 224 4.25 4.58 -10.20
C THR A 224 5.11 5.32 -9.16
N ILE A 225 6.22 4.72 -8.71
CA ILE A 225 7.18 5.34 -7.78
C ILE A 225 7.90 6.52 -8.43
N ASP A 226 8.29 6.41 -9.70
CA ASP A 226 8.90 7.52 -10.44
C ASP A 226 7.90 8.70 -10.55
N ILE A 227 6.63 8.45 -10.87
CA ILE A 227 5.61 9.50 -10.93
C ILE A 227 5.36 10.11 -9.53
N ARG A 228 5.41 9.30 -8.46
CA ARG A 228 5.38 9.79 -7.07
C ARG A 228 6.55 10.73 -6.78
N SER A 229 7.75 10.40 -7.24
CA SER A 229 8.95 11.22 -7.06
C SER A 229 8.86 12.60 -7.75
N LEU A 230 8.03 12.72 -8.80
CA LEU A 230 7.71 13.98 -9.48
C LEU A 230 6.74 14.88 -8.69
N GLY A 231 6.36 14.49 -7.47
CA GLY A 231 5.52 15.29 -6.57
C GLY A 231 4.02 15.03 -6.69
N VAL A 232 3.61 13.99 -7.42
CA VAL A 232 2.20 13.55 -7.43
C VAL A 232 1.89 12.89 -6.09
N PRO A 233 0.84 13.32 -5.36
CA PRO A 233 0.48 12.69 -4.09
C PRO A 233 -0.12 11.30 -4.33
N TRP A 234 0.05 10.42 -3.36
CA TRP A 234 -0.69 9.16 -3.33
C TRP A 234 -2.18 9.42 -3.23
N THR A 235 -2.96 8.63 -3.96
CA THR A 235 -4.33 8.34 -3.56
C THR A 235 -4.33 7.02 -2.80
N LEU A 236 -5.33 6.79 -1.95
CA LEU A 236 -5.49 5.50 -1.25
C LEU A 236 -5.38 4.31 -2.22
N HIS A 237 -6.10 4.36 -3.33
CA HIS A 237 -6.12 3.31 -4.35
C HIS A 237 -4.74 3.06 -4.99
N THR A 238 -4.07 4.12 -5.47
CA THR A 238 -2.76 3.98 -6.14
C THR A 238 -1.68 3.47 -5.19
N TRP A 239 -1.74 3.88 -3.92
CA TRP A 239 -0.87 3.35 -2.88
C TRP A 239 -1.16 1.87 -2.60
N LEU A 240 -2.43 1.49 -2.48
CA LEU A 240 -2.84 0.10 -2.24
C LEU A 240 -2.40 -0.85 -3.35
N GLU A 241 -2.63 -0.50 -4.61
CA GLU A 241 -2.23 -1.34 -5.75
C GLU A 241 -0.71 -1.40 -5.91
N SER A 242 0.01 -0.32 -5.63
CA SER A 242 1.48 -0.33 -5.56
C SER A 242 1.99 -1.25 -4.46
N LEU A 243 1.39 -1.20 -3.27
CA LEU A 243 1.74 -2.06 -2.14
C LEU A 243 1.43 -3.52 -2.44
N ARG A 244 0.27 -3.81 -3.03
CA ARG A 244 -0.15 -5.15 -3.47
C ARG A 244 0.85 -5.73 -4.46
N THR A 245 1.18 -4.97 -5.50
CA THR A 245 2.16 -5.36 -6.51
C THR A 245 3.53 -5.63 -5.90
N CYS A 246 4.01 -4.74 -5.02
CA CYS A 246 5.27 -4.94 -4.30
C CYS A 246 5.28 -6.21 -3.46
N PHE A 247 4.16 -6.51 -2.78
CA PHE A 247 4.00 -7.71 -1.96
C PHE A 247 4.04 -8.98 -2.82
N LEU A 248 3.26 -9.02 -3.90
CA LEU A 248 3.23 -10.16 -4.84
C LEU A 248 4.61 -10.41 -5.48
N GLN A 249 5.35 -9.34 -5.80
CA GLN A 249 6.71 -9.42 -6.35
C GLN A 249 7.80 -9.60 -5.29
N ASN A 250 7.45 -9.69 -3.99
CA ASN A 250 8.39 -9.81 -2.87
C ASN A 250 9.45 -8.68 -2.77
N ARG A 251 9.13 -7.46 -3.25
CA ARG A 251 10.05 -6.31 -3.27
C ARG A 251 10.07 -5.58 -1.92
N ARG A 252 10.68 -6.23 -0.91
CA ARG A 252 10.73 -5.73 0.49
C ARG A 252 11.16 -4.27 0.66
N PRO A 253 12.19 -3.74 -0.04
CA PRO A 253 12.59 -2.34 0.13
C PRO A 253 11.50 -1.35 -0.29
N LEU A 254 10.75 -1.67 -1.36
CA LEU A 254 9.63 -0.84 -1.81
C LEU A 254 8.44 -0.94 -0.86
N ILE A 255 8.16 -2.12 -0.32
CA ILE A 255 7.13 -2.29 0.74
C ILE A 255 7.46 -1.38 1.93
N GLN A 256 8.70 -1.39 2.41
CA GLN A 256 9.13 -0.53 3.53
C GLN A 256 8.99 0.97 3.21
N GLY A 257 9.33 1.38 1.98
CA GLY A 257 9.15 2.76 1.52
C GLY A 257 7.68 3.17 1.50
N LEU A 258 6.83 2.35 0.87
CA LEU A 258 5.39 2.59 0.76
C LEU A 258 4.70 2.65 2.13
N LEU A 259 5.02 1.74 3.05
CA LEU A 259 4.45 1.76 4.40
C LEU A 259 4.85 3.02 5.17
N LYS A 260 6.08 3.54 4.96
CA LYS A 260 6.51 4.81 5.57
C LYS A 260 5.71 6.01 5.03
N GLU A 261 5.29 5.95 3.77
CA GLU A 261 4.53 7.02 3.11
C GLU A 261 3.02 6.95 3.34
N PHE A 262 2.50 5.96 4.10
CA PHE A 262 1.06 5.86 4.37
C PHE A 262 0.47 7.15 4.96
N THR A 263 1.23 7.83 5.84
CA THR A 263 0.81 9.11 6.44
C THR A 263 0.67 10.27 5.45
N CYS A 264 1.07 10.09 4.19
CA CYS A 264 0.82 11.07 3.13
C CYS A 264 -0.62 11.00 2.60
N ILE A 265 -1.37 9.92 2.89
CA ILE A 265 -2.79 9.81 2.57
C ILE A 265 -3.56 10.47 3.71
N GLU A 266 -4.36 11.49 3.39
CA GLU A 266 -5.14 12.20 4.40
C GLU A 266 -6.31 11.33 4.90
N GLU A 267 -6.68 11.47 6.17
CA GLU A 267 -7.78 10.71 6.78
C GLU A 267 -9.14 10.95 6.09
N GLU A 268 -9.29 12.09 5.38
CA GLU A 268 -10.47 12.42 4.57
C GLU A 268 -10.57 11.56 3.29
N GLU A 269 -9.45 11.00 2.83
CA GLU A 269 -9.41 10.10 1.67
C GLU A 269 -9.66 8.63 2.05
N TYR A 270 -9.85 8.32 3.34
CA TYR A 270 -10.20 6.96 3.75
C TYR A 270 -11.58 6.60 3.20
N THR A 271 -11.62 5.53 2.40
CA THR A 271 -12.86 4.97 1.82
C THR A 271 -13.09 3.54 2.31
N GLU A 272 -14.22 2.95 1.93
CA GLU A 272 -14.48 1.52 2.16
C GLU A 272 -13.37 0.61 1.59
N GLU A 273 -12.64 1.05 0.56
CA GLU A 273 -11.52 0.31 -0.02
C GLU A 273 -10.39 0.03 0.99
N LEU A 274 -10.11 0.99 1.89
CA LEU A 274 -9.13 0.79 2.96
C LEU A 274 -9.55 -0.38 3.86
N ILE A 275 -10.86 -0.54 4.11
CA ILE A 275 -11.39 -1.60 4.96
C ILE A 275 -11.44 -2.93 4.20
N THR A 276 -12.00 -2.94 2.99
CA THR A 276 -12.27 -4.18 2.24
C THR A 276 -11.04 -4.76 1.55
N HIS A 277 -10.04 -3.94 1.22
CA HIS A 277 -8.85 -4.37 0.49
C HIS A 277 -7.55 -4.00 1.22
N GLY A 278 -7.50 -2.80 1.82
CA GLY A 278 -6.29 -2.31 2.48
C GLY A 278 -5.92 -3.05 3.76
N LEU A 279 -6.85 -3.15 4.71
CA LEU A 279 -6.62 -3.88 5.96
C LEU A 279 -6.27 -5.35 5.70
N PRO A 280 -7.03 -6.12 4.88
CA PRO A 280 -6.65 -7.51 4.58
C PRO A 280 -5.23 -7.64 4.02
N LEU A 281 -4.85 -6.78 3.08
CA LEU A 281 -3.50 -6.77 2.49
C LEU A 281 -2.43 -6.47 3.55
N MET A 282 -2.63 -5.46 4.38
CA MET A 282 -1.67 -5.09 5.43
C MET A 282 -1.53 -6.18 6.51
N PHE A 283 -2.63 -6.82 6.92
CA PHE A 283 -2.57 -7.95 7.85
C PHE A 283 -1.96 -9.20 7.22
N GLU A 284 -2.15 -9.41 5.91
CA GLU A 284 -1.48 -10.47 5.15
C GLU A 284 0.04 -10.22 5.07
N ILE A 285 0.47 -8.99 4.78
CA ILE A 285 1.88 -8.59 4.82
C ILE A 285 2.44 -8.80 6.22
N LEU A 286 1.72 -8.39 7.28
CA LEU A 286 2.16 -8.61 8.66
C LEU A 286 2.36 -10.11 8.95
N ARG A 287 1.42 -10.96 8.52
CA ARG A 287 1.47 -12.42 8.72
C ARG A 287 2.63 -13.07 7.97
N ALA A 288 2.86 -12.66 6.73
CA ALA A 288 3.90 -13.23 5.86
C ALA A 288 5.30 -12.70 6.20
N SER A 289 5.39 -11.47 6.71
CA SER A 289 6.65 -10.82 7.03
C SER A 289 7.21 -11.28 8.37
N LYS A 290 8.48 -11.68 8.36
CA LYS A 290 9.30 -11.84 9.59
C LYS A 290 10.25 -10.64 9.80
N ASN A 291 10.06 -9.58 9.03
CA ASN A 291 10.92 -8.40 9.08
C ASN A 291 10.39 -7.42 10.13
N GLU A 292 11.21 -7.16 11.15
CA GLU A 292 10.81 -6.31 12.29
C GLU A 292 10.48 -4.87 11.86
N VAL A 293 11.16 -4.33 10.85
CA VAL A 293 10.89 -2.97 10.34
C VAL A 293 9.51 -2.90 9.70
N ILE A 294 9.16 -3.89 8.88
CA ILE A 294 7.81 -3.96 8.26
C ILE A 294 6.74 -4.12 9.35
N SER A 295 6.95 -5.01 10.33
CA SER A 295 6.00 -5.20 11.43
C SER A 295 5.84 -3.93 12.26
N GLN A 296 6.91 -3.18 12.49
CA GLN A 296 6.86 -1.89 13.19
C GLN A 296 6.11 -0.82 12.39
N GLN A 297 6.37 -0.69 11.09
CA GLN A 297 5.67 0.26 10.23
C GLN A 297 4.18 -0.05 10.14
N LEU A 298 3.81 -1.32 9.97
CA LEU A 298 2.40 -1.76 9.98
C LEU A 298 1.74 -1.49 11.34
N SER A 299 2.44 -1.75 12.44
CA SER A 299 1.95 -1.45 13.78
C SER A 299 1.66 0.04 13.95
N ALA A 300 2.55 0.90 13.43
CA ALA A 300 2.35 2.35 13.44
C ALA A 300 1.13 2.77 12.61
N ILE A 301 0.94 2.18 11.42
CA ILE A 301 -0.24 2.42 10.57
C ILE A 301 -1.51 1.99 11.30
N PHE A 302 -1.54 0.78 11.88
CA PHE A 302 -2.72 0.28 12.59
C PHE A 302 -3.06 1.13 13.82
N THR A 303 -2.06 1.55 14.59
CA THR A 303 -2.25 2.48 15.72
C THR A 303 -2.76 3.85 15.25
N HIS A 304 -2.25 4.36 14.13
CA HIS A 304 -2.71 5.60 13.52
C HIS A 304 -4.18 5.49 13.06
N CYS A 305 -4.52 4.48 12.26
CA CYS A 305 -5.88 4.23 11.79
C CYS A 305 -6.88 3.93 12.90
N TYR A 306 -6.44 3.39 14.04
CA TYR A 306 -7.31 3.19 15.21
C TYR A 306 -7.75 4.52 15.85
N GLY A 307 -6.90 5.55 15.70
CA GLY A 307 -7.15 6.92 16.12
C GLY A 307 -6.86 7.20 17.60
N PRO A 308 -6.85 8.49 17.98
CA PRO A 308 -6.51 8.92 19.34
C PRO A 308 -7.62 8.63 20.36
N TYR A 309 -8.85 8.43 19.89
CA TYR A 309 -10.05 8.26 20.70
C TYR A 309 -9.93 7.10 21.70
N PRO A 310 -10.59 7.18 22.87
CA PRO A 310 -10.58 6.11 23.85
C PRO A 310 -11.25 4.84 23.30
N ILE A 311 -10.78 3.67 23.75
CA ILE A 311 -11.40 2.38 23.44
C ILE A 311 -12.82 2.39 24.02
N PRO A 312 -13.86 1.96 23.26
CA PRO A 312 -15.22 1.90 23.75
C PRO A 312 -15.30 1.12 25.07
N LYS A 313 -15.84 1.75 26.11
CA LYS A 313 -15.90 1.15 27.46
C LYS A 313 -16.95 0.05 27.52
N LEU A 314 -16.67 -0.97 28.31
CA LEU A 314 -17.64 -2.01 28.63
C LEU A 314 -18.80 -1.44 29.45
N THR A 315 -20.03 -1.63 28.96
CA THR A 315 -21.25 -1.21 29.65
C THR A 315 -21.60 -2.18 30.77
N GLU A 316 -21.85 -1.65 31.97
CA GLU A 316 -22.25 -2.43 33.14
C GLU A 316 -23.67 -2.95 33.02
N ILE A 317 -23.88 -4.22 33.37
CA ILE A 317 -25.21 -4.84 33.39
C ILE A 317 -25.80 -4.66 34.79
N LYS A 318 -26.64 -3.65 34.97
CA LYS A 318 -27.37 -3.41 36.22
C LYS A 318 -28.63 -4.27 36.31
N LYS A 319 -28.50 -5.56 36.62
CA LYS A 319 -29.64 -6.40 36.99
C LYS A 319 -29.93 -6.20 38.49
N LYS A 320 -31.07 -5.57 38.84
CA LYS A 320 -31.59 -5.63 40.22
C LYS A 320 -32.06 -7.05 40.49
N GLN A 321 -31.26 -7.82 41.23
CA GLN A 321 -31.70 -9.13 41.73
C GLN A 321 -32.89 -8.91 42.67
N THR A 322 -34.01 -9.57 42.35
CA THR A 322 -35.28 -9.46 43.07
C THR A 322 -35.30 -10.29 44.36
N SER A 323 -34.43 -11.30 44.45
CA SER A 323 -34.25 -12.15 45.63
C SER A 323 -32.90 -11.80 46.27
N ARG A 324 -32.95 -11.15 47.44
CA ARG A 324 -31.78 -10.87 48.28
C ARG A 324 -32.03 -11.48 49.65
N LEU A 325 -30.99 -12.05 50.25
CA LEU A 325 -31.01 -12.50 51.64
C LEU A 325 -30.00 -11.65 52.41
N ASP A 326 -30.23 -11.46 53.70
CA ASP A 326 -29.27 -10.75 54.55
C ASP A 326 -27.90 -11.46 54.49
N PRO A 327 -26.79 -10.72 54.36
CA PRO A 327 -25.44 -11.28 54.40
C PRO A 327 -25.15 -12.17 55.62
N HIS A 328 -25.89 -11.98 56.74
CA HIS A 328 -25.80 -12.85 57.92
C HIS A 328 -26.15 -14.32 57.64
N PHE A 329 -26.95 -14.61 56.61
CA PHE A 329 -27.30 -15.98 56.22
C PHE A 329 -26.25 -16.64 55.32
N LEU A 330 -25.22 -15.90 54.88
CA LEU A 330 -24.14 -16.45 54.06
C LEU A 330 -23.34 -17.49 54.84
N ASN A 331 -23.23 -18.71 54.29
CA ASN A 331 -22.49 -19.82 54.90
C ASN A 331 -22.95 -20.18 56.33
N ASN A 332 -24.23 -19.97 56.64
CA ASN A 332 -24.81 -20.30 57.93
C ASN A 332 -25.38 -21.73 57.91
N LYS A 333 -24.89 -22.58 58.82
CA LYS A 333 -25.26 -24.00 58.94
C LYS A 333 -26.69 -24.23 59.44
N GLU A 334 -27.22 -23.34 60.28
CA GLU A 334 -28.48 -23.59 60.99
C GLU A 334 -29.70 -23.49 60.07
N MET A 335 -29.64 -22.58 59.08
CA MET A 335 -30.77 -22.26 58.20
C MET A 335 -30.61 -22.81 56.78
N SER A 336 -29.49 -23.47 56.47
CA SER A 336 -29.20 -24.00 55.15
C SER A 336 -29.99 -25.28 54.83
N ASP A 337 -30.44 -25.40 53.59
CA ASP A 337 -31.15 -26.57 53.03
C ASP A 337 -30.33 -27.27 51.91
N VAL A 338 -29.10 -26.80 51.67
CA VAL A 338 -28.09 -27.40 50.78
C VAL A 338 -26.68 -27.16 51.33
N THR A 339 -25.79 -28.14 51.13
CA THR A 339 -24.36 -28.02 51.46
C THR A 339 -23.53 -28.30 50.22
N PHE A 340 -22.62 -27.39 49.88
CA PHE A 340 -21.62 -27.61 48.83
C PHE A 340 -20.30 -28.06 49.44
N LEU A 341 -19.61 -28.99 48.81
CA LEU A 341 -18.26 -29.39 49.16
C LEU A 341 -17.30 -28.76 48.15
N VAL A 342 -16.49 -27.80 48.60
CA VAL A 342 -15.55 -27.05 47.76
C VAL A 342 -14.14 -27.23 48.33
N GLU A 343 -13.23 -27.83 47.58
CA GLU A 343 -11.89 -28.20 48.07
C GLU A 343 -11.93 -29.00 49.38
N GLY A 344 -12.92 -29.90 49.52
CA GLY A 344 -13.13 -30.70 50.73
C GLY A 344 -13.72 -29.94 51.93
N LYS A 345 -14.02 -28.64 51.80
CA LYS A 345 -14.63 -27.81 52.85
C LYS A 345 -16.12 -27.63 52.62
N PRO A 346 -16.98 -27.77 53.66
CA PRO A 346 -18.41 -27.52 53.51
C PRO A 346 -18.70 -26.01 53.36
N PHE A 347 -19.68 -25.71 52.52
CA PHE A 347 -20.26 -24.39 52.33
C PHE A 347 -21.78 -24.48 52.38
N TYR A 348 -22.39 -23.81 53.35
CA TYR A 348 -23.82 -23.88 53.63
C TYR A 348 -24.60 -22.82 52.85
N ALA A 349 -25.69 -23.18 52.18
CA ALA A 349 -26.46 -22.23 51.37
C ALA A 349 -27.97 -22.54 51.33
N HIS A 350 -28.72 -21.68 50.63
CA HIS A 350 -30.18 -21.73 50.54
C HIS A 350 -30.63 -21.98 49.09
N LYS A 351 -31.31 -23.11 48.84
CA LYS A 351 -31.79 -23.53 47.51
C LYS A 351 -32.66 -22.44 46.87
N VAL A 352 -33.57 -21.84 47.64
CA VAL A 352 -34.50 -20.81 47.15
C VAL A 352 -33.77 -19.64 46.48
N LEU A 353 -32.71 -19.13 47.09
CA LEU A 353 -31.90 -18.04 46.53
C LEU A 353 -31.22 -18.48 45.24
N LEU A 354 -30.56 -19.63 45.26
CA LEU A 354 -29.78 -20.14 44.15
C LEU A 354 -30.63 -20.49 42.93
N PHE A 355 -31.83 -21.03 43.15
CA PHE A 355 -32.81 -21.35 42.10
C PHE A 355 -33.25 -20.12 41.30
N THR A 356 -33.41 -18.97 41.98
CA THR A 356 -33.86 -17.73 41.35
C THR A 356 -32.70 -16.95 40.74
N ALA A 357 -31.53 -16.99 41.37
CA ALA A 357 -30.41 -16.12 41.01
C ALA A 357 -29.47 -16.68 39.92
N SER A 358 -29.41 -18.00 39.73
CA SER A 358 -28.50 -18.64 38.77
C SER A 358 -29.17 -19.80 38.02
N PRO A 359 -29.23 -19.76 36.67
CA PRO A 359 -29.77 -20.87 35.90
C PRO A 359 -28.92 -22.15 36.05
N ARG A 360 -27.59 -22.02 36.22
CA ARG A 360 -26.70 -23.16 36.48
C ARG A 360 -27.03 -23.84 37.80
N PHE A 361 -27.18 -23.07 38.89
CA PHE A 361 -27.54 -23.65 40.18
C PHE A 361 -28.95 -24.26 40.15
N LYS A 362 -29.91 -23.60 39.49
CA LYS A 362 -31.24 -24.19 39.25
C LYS A 362 -31.14 -25.56 38.60
N SER A 363 -30.42 -25.68 37.48
CA SER A 363 -30.20 -26.96 36.79
C SER A 363 -29.50 -27.99 37.68
N LEU A 364 -28.49 -27.56 38.44
CA LEU A 364 -27.71 -28.43 39.31
C LEU A 364 -28.55 -28.99 40.48
N LEU A 365 -29.50 -28.21 40.99
CA LEU A 365 -30.37 -28.57 42.12
C LEU A 365 -31.67 -29.28 41.68
N SER A 366 -32.21 -28.98 40.50
CA SER A 366 -33.46 -29.57 40.00
C SER A 366 -33.40 -31.08 39.82
N ASN A 367 -32.23 -31.65 39.56
CA ASN A 367 -32.06 -33.07 39.28
C ASN A 367 -31.94 -33.95 40.54
N ARG A 368 -32.22 -33.42 41.74
CA ARG A 368 -32.03 -34.17 42.99
C ARG A 368 -33.26 -34.15 43.91
N PRO A 369 -33.64 -35.29 44.51
CA PRO A 369 -34.80 -35.39 45.39
C PRO A 369 -34.62 -34.57 46.67
N ALA A 370 -35.72 -33.98 47.15
CA ALA A 370 -35.75 -33.00 48.24
C ALA A 370 -35.45 -33.57 49.66
N ALA A 371 -35.38 -34.89 49.81
CA ALA A 371 -35.49 -35.55 51.11
C ALA A 371 -34.18 -35.67 51.91
N GLU A 372 -33.02 -35.40 51.32
CA GLU A 372 -31.73 -35.49 52.00
C GLU A 372 -30.97 -34.16 51.91
N ASN A 373 -30.29 -33.77 52.99
CA ASN A 373 -29.31 -32.67 52.99
C ASN A 373 -28.30 -32.93 51.87
N THR A 374 -28.56 -32.30 50.74
CA THR A 374 -27.92 -32.65 49.48
C THR A 374 -26.50 -32.11 49.53
N CYS A 375 -25.52 -33.00 49.71
CA CYS A 375 -24.11 -32.64 49.60
C CYS A 375 -23.72 -32.62 48.12
N ILE A 376 -23.26 -31.47 47.64
CA ILE A 376 -22.94 -31.25 46.22
C ILE A 376 -21.49 -30.84 46.10
N GLU A 377 -20.69 -31.66 45.44
CA GLU A 377 -19.31 -31.33 45.17
C GLU A 377 -19.20 -30.30 44.05
N ILE A 378 -18.44 -29.23 44.29
CA ILE A 378 -18.05 -28.25 43.29
C ILE A 378 -16.57 -28.44 43.01
N SER A 379 -16.28 -29.08 41.88
CA SER A 379 -14.93 -29.25 41.37
C SER A 379 -14.48 -28.01 40.59
N ASN A 380 -13.16 -27.77 40.52
CA ASN A 380 -12.53 -26.74 39.68
C ASN A 380 -12.85 -25.28 40.04
N VAL A 381 -13.30 -25.02 41.27
CA VAL A 381 -13.44 -23.65 41.83
C VAL A 381 -12.81 -23.64 43.22
N LYS A 382 -11.91 -22.69 43.48
CA LYS A 382 -11.30 -22.52 44.80
C LYS A 382 -12.32 -22.04 45.82
N TYR A 383 -12.15 -22.40 47.09
CA TYR A 383 -13.09 -22.06 48.16
C TYR A 383 -13.35 -20.54 48.27
N ASN A 384 -12.28 -19.72 48.22
CA ASN A 384 -12.39 -18.26 48.30
C ASN A 384 -13.17 -17.67 47.11
N ILE A 385 -12.97 -18.21 45.89
CA ILE A 385 -13.70 -17.76 44.70
C ILE A 385 -15.17 -18.13 44.80
N PHE A 386 -15.48 -19.34 45.26
CA PHE A 386 -16.85 -19.75 45.52
C PHE A 386 -17.53 -18.88 46.57
N GLN A 387 -16.80 -18.50 47.62
CA GLN A 387 -17.29 -17.55 48.62
C GLN A 387 -17.63 -16.18 48.01
N LEU A 388 -16.81 -15.64 47.10
CA LEU A 388 -17.10 -14.39 46.38
C LEU A 388 -18.36 -14.51 45.51
N VAL A 389 -18.52 -15.65 44.80
CA VAL A 389 -19.74 -15.94 44.03
C VAL A 389 -20.96 -15.96 44.94
N MET A 390 -20.87 -16.60 46.11
CA MET A 390 -21.98 -16.64 47.06
C MET A 390 -22.25 -15.27 47.68
N GLN A 391 -21.22 -14.49 48.03
CA GLN A 391 -21.38 -13.11 48.50
C GLN A 391 -22.14 -12.25 47.48
N TYR A 392 -21.81 -12.38 46.18
CA TYR A 392 -22.52 -11.69 45.10
C TYR A 392 -24.02 -12.03 45.12
N LEU A 393 -24.36 -13.31 45.25
CA LEU A 393 -25.75 -13.78 45.22
C LEU A 393 -26.56 -13.35 46.44
N TYR A 394 -25.97 -13.36 47.65
CA TYR A 394 -26.67 -12.95 48.87
C TYR A 394 -26.84 -11.44 48.95
N CYS A 395 -25.75 -10.68 48.71
CA CYS A 395 -25.76 -9.22 48.77
C CYS A 395 -26.52 -8.59 47.58
N GLY A 396 -26.79 -9.36 46.53
CA GLY A 396 -27.62 -8.96 45.41
C GLY A 396 -26.95 -7.97 44.45
N GLY A 397 -25.61 -8.00 44.36
CA GLY A 397 -24.83 -7.05 43.58
C GLY A 397 -23.33 -7.11 43.87
N THR A 398 -22.59 -6.25 43.18
CA THR A 398 -21.11 -6.18 43.24
C THR A 398 -20.58 -5.05 44.12
N GLU A 399 -21.47 -4.19 44.64
CA GLU A 399 -21.12 -2.99 45.41
C GLU A 399 -20.31 -3.29 46.69
N SER A 400 -20.57 -4.43 47.33
CA SER A 400 -19.89 -4.87 48.55
C SER A 400 -18.82 -5.92 48.33
N LEU A 401 -18.52 -6.29 47.07
CA LEU A 401 -17.52 -7.31 46.77
C LEU A 401 -16.12 -6.71 46.77
N HIS A 402 -15.27 -7.23 47.66
CA HIS A 402 -13.84 -6.95 47.63
C HIS A 402 -13.12 -8.01 46.78
N ILE A 403 -12.80 -7.67 45.54
CA ILE A 403 -12.13 -8.57 44.59
C ILE A 403 -10.67 -8.14 44.46
N ARG A 404 -9.73 -9.04 44.77
CA ARG A 404 -8.30 -8.78 44.57
C ARG A 404 -7.91 -9.03 43.12
N ASN A 405 -6.90 -8.33 42.62
CA ASN A 405 -6.44 -8.48 41.22
C ASN A 405 -6.06 -9.91 40.86
N THR A 406 -5.48 -10.66 41.80
CA THR A 406 -5.09 -12.06 41.63
C THR A 406 -6.27 -13.02 41.49
N GLU A 407 -7.47 -12.60 41.89
CA GLU A 407 -8.68 -13.44 41.92
C GLU A 407 -9.60 -13.20 40.72
N ILE A 408 -9.44 -12.09 40.00
CA ILE A 408 -10.39 -11.64 38.97
C ILE A 408 -10.59 -12.69 37.87
N MET A 409 -9.50 -13.29 37.36
CA MET A 409 -9.58 -14.25 36.26
C MET A 409 -10.27 -15.56 36.66
N GLU A 410 -10.04 -16.01 37.89
CA GLU A 410 -10.71 -17.18 38.45
C GLU A 410 -12.18 -16.89 38.74
N LEU A 411 -12.50 -15.70 39.26
CA LEU A 411 -13.86 -15.26 39.49
C LEU A 411 -14.63 -15.08 38.17
N LEU A 412 -13.98 -14.58 37.12
CA LEU A 412 -14.56 -14.48 35.77
C LEU A 412 -14.94 -15.87 35.23
N SER A 413 -14.06 -16.86 35.37
CA SER A 413 -14.34 -18.25 35.02
C SER A 413 -15.51 -18.82 35.82
N ALA A 414 -15.53 -18.58 37.14
CA ALA A 414 -16.61 -19.04 38.00
C ALA A 414 -17.95 -18.36 37.64
N ALA A 415 -17.96 -17.06 37.37
CA ALA A 415 -19.14 -16.32 36.95
C ALA A 415 -19.71 -16.88 35.64
N LYS A 416 -18.86 -17.18 34.66
CA LYS A 416 -19.26 -17.86 33.42
C LYS A 416 -19.84 -19.26 33.70
N PHE A 417 -19.14 -20.06 34.50
CA PHE A 417 -19.57 -21.42 34.86
C PHE A 417 -20.94 -21.45 35.54
N PHE A 418 -21.17 -20.53 36.49
CA PHE A 418 -22.45 -20.38 37.20
C PHE A 418 -23.49 -19.54 36.45
N GLN A 419 -23.19 -19.10 35.22
CA GLN A 419 -24.09 -18.31 34.36
C GLN A 419 -24.58 -17.02 35.03
N LEU A 420 -23.65 -16.25 35.57
CA LEU A 420 -23.88 -15.00 36.28
C LEU A 420 -23.43 -13.81 35.43
N ASP A 421 -24.20 -13.45 34.41
CA ASP A 421 -23.78 -12.46 33.39
C ASP A 421 -23.35 -11.10 33.96
N ALA A 422 -24.06 -10.61 34.99
CA ALA A 422 -23.75 -9.31 35.58
C ALA A 422 -22.45 -9.35 36.40
N LEU A 423 -22.17 -10.45 37.10
CA LEU A 423 -20.89 -10.66 37.76
C LEU A 423 -19.76 -10.85 36.74
N GLN A 424 -20.03 -11.60 35.66
CA GLN A 424 -19.10 -11.76 34.55
C GLN A 424 -18.72 -10.40 33.95
N ARG A 425 -19.71 -9.58 33.57
CA ARG A 425 -19.49 -8.22 33.05
C ARG A 425 -18.74 -7.33 34.03
N HIS A 426 -19.02 -7.44 35.33
CA HIS A 426 -18.28 -6.68 36.33
C HIS A 426 -16.80 -7.08 36.37
N CYS A 427 -16.48 -8.38 36.32
CA CYS A 427 -15.11 -8.87 36.23
C CYS A 427 -14.42 -8.38 34.94
N GLU A 428 -15.11 -8.44 33.80
CA GLU A 428 -14.62 -7.91 32.52
C GLU A 428 -14.27 -6.41 32.62
N ILE A 429 -15.11 -5.62 33.29
CA ILE A 429 -14.87 -4.18 33.53
C ILE A 429 -13.61 -3.98 34.39
N ILE A 430 -13.40 -4.77 35.44
CA ILE A 430 -12.18 -4.67 36.25
C ILE A 430 -10.94 -5.04 35.42
N CYS A 431 -11.01 -6.11 34.61
CA CYS A 431 -9.94 -6.48 33.68
C CYS A 431 -9.60 -5.33 32.74
N SER A 432 -10.61 -4.69 32.14
CA SER A 432 -10.42 -3.56 31.21
C SER A 432 -9.74 -2.34 31.85
N LYS A 433 -9.92 -2.12 33.16
CA LYS A 433 -9.30 -1.02 33.91
C LYS A 433 -7.86 -1.30 34.34
N ASN A 434 -7.55 -2.57 34.62
CA ASN A 434 -6.25 -2.98 35.18
C ASN A 434 -5.30 -3.55 34.12
N ILE A 435 -5.72 -3.62 32.86
CA ILE A 435 -4.91 -4.11 31.75
C ILE A 435 -3.67 -3.25 31.54
N ASN A 436 -2.55 -3.91 31.26
CA ASN A 436 -1.27 -3.31 30.91
C ASN A 436 -0.57 -4.17 29.85
N THR A 437 0.58 -3.71 29.34
CA THR A 437 1.37 -4.37 28.29
C THR A 437 1.84 -5.78 28.64
N ASP A 438 2.04 -6.07 29.93
CA ASP A 438 2.57 -7.37 30.38
C ASP A 438 1.45 -8.40 30.52
N THR A 439 0.27 -7.96 30.95
CA THR A 439 -0.89 -8.81 31.26
C THR A 439 -1.85 -9.00 30.09
N CYS A 440 -1.82 -8.12 29.08
CA CYS A 440 -2.86 -8.06 28.05
C CYS A 440 -3.01 -9.35 27.23
N VAL A 441 -1.91 -10.04 26.95
CA VAL A 441 -1.90 -11.31 26.18
C VAL A 441 -2.60 -12.43 26.95
N ASP A 442 -2.31 -12.56 28.24
CA ASP A 442 -2.89 -13.62 29.07
C ASP A 442 -4.38 -13.39 29.31
N ILE A 443 -4.77 -12.14 29.57
CA ILE A 443 -6.18 -11.76 29.72
C ILE A 443 -6.94 -12.06 28.41
N TYR A 444 -6.36 -11.76 27.25
CA TYR A 444 -6.96 -12.04 25.96
C TYR A 444 -7.17 -13.54 25.71
N LYS A 445 -6.13 -14.36 25.94
CA LYS A 445 -6.22 -15.82 25.80
C LYS A 445 -7.32 -16.40 26.68
N HIS A 446 -7.42 -15.92 27.91
CA HIS A 446 -8.47 -16.35 28.85
C HIS A 446 -9.87 -15.87 28.44
N ALA A 447 -10.01 -14.63 27.96
CA ALA A 447 -11.27 -14.10 27.45
C ALA A 447 -11.80 -14.91 26.26
N LYS A 448 -10.91 -15.30 25.34
CA LYS A 448 -11.25 -16.19 24.22
C LYS A 448 -11.64 -17.59 24.69
N PHE A 449 -10.89 -18.16 25.64
CA PHE A 449 -11.23 -19.47 26.24
C PHE A 449 -12.63 -19.49 26.88
N LEU A 450 -13.03 -18.42 27.57
CA LEU A 450 -14.35 -18.30 28.19
C LEU A 450 -15.47 -17.91 27.21
N GLY A 451 -15.14 -17.54 25.98
CA GLY A 451 -16.09 -16.96 25.03
C GLY A 451 -16.71 -15.68 25.58
N ALA A 452 -15.87 -14.71 25.96
CA ALA A 452 -16.25 -13.37 26.43
C ALA A 452 -15.96 -12.34 25.31
N PRO A 453 -16.91 -12.13 24.37
CA PRO A 453 -16.63 -11.37 23.15
C PRO A 453 -16.42 -9.87 23.42
N GLU A 454 -17.12 -9.27 24.38
CA GLU A 454 -16.98 -7.84 24.66
C GLU A 454 -15.63 -7.51 25.30
N LEU A 455 -15.15 -8.35 26.23
CA LEU A 455 -13.80 -8.20 26.78
C LEU A 455 -12.74 -8.45 25.70
N SER A 456 -12.95 -9.44 24.83
CA SER A 456 -12.03 -9.72 23.72
C SER A 456 -11.90 -8.51 22.78
N ALA A 457 -13.02 -7.93 22.36
CA ALA A 457 -13.05 -6.75 21.50
C ALA A 457 -12.39 -5.52 22.17
N TYR A 458 -12.57 -5.35 23.49
CA TYR A 458 -11.88 -4.30 24.23
C TYR A 458 -10.36 -4.49 24.20
N ILE A 459 -9.88 -5.72 24.41
CA ILE A 459 -8.45 -6.03 24.41
C ILE A 459 -7.85 -5.94 23.01
N GLU A 460 -8.59 -6.33 21.97
CA GLU A 460 -8.20 -6.13 20.56
C GLU A 460 -8.01 -4.62 20.27
N GLY A 461 -8.91 -3.77 20.77
CA GLY A 461 -8.72 -2.31 20.72
C GLY A 461 -7.50 -1.83 21.48
N TYR A 462 -7.19 -2.44 22.64
CA TYR A 462 -5.99 -2.14 23.41
C TYR A 462 -4.71 -2.56 22.67
N PHE A 463 -4.74 -3.71 22.01
CA PHE A 463 -3.65 -4.19 21.16
C PHE A 463 -3.38 -3.20 20.02
N LEU A 464 -4.39 -2.81 19.26
CA LEU A 464 -4.25 -1.87 18.14
C LEU A 464 -3.71 -0.51 18.60
N LYS A 465 -4.16 0.00 19.75
CA LYS A 465 -3.73 1.29 20.30
C LYS A 465 -2.28 1.30 20.81
N ASN A 466 -1.77 0.16 21.25
CA ASN A 466 -0.41 0.03 21.80
C ASN A 466 0.49 -0.86 20.92
N MET A 467 0.11 -1.10 19.67
CA MET A 467 0.68 -2.15 18.84
C MET A 467 2.19 -1.95 18.60
N VAL A 468 2.62 -0.71 18.43
CA VAL A 468 4.03 -0.32 18.22
C VAL A 468 4.93 -0.82 19.37
N VAL A 469 4.45 -0.79 20.61
CA VAL A 469 5.19 -1.30 21.77
C VAL A 469 5.02 -2.81 21.88
N LEU A 470 3.80 -3.31 21.70
CA LEU A 470 3.48 -4.72 21.89
C LEU A 470 4.17 -5.62 20.87
N ILE A 471 4.37 -5.18 19.63
CA ILE A 471 5.01 -5.96 18.57
C ILE A 471 6.47 -6.32 18.88
N GLU A 472 7.11 -5.63 19.83
CA GLU A 472 8.45 -5.94 20.32
C GLU A 472 8.44 -7.05 21.38
N THR A 473 7.31 -7.25 22.06
CA THR A 473 7.18 -8.21 23.16
C THR A 473 7.04 -9.64 22.63
N GLU A 474 7.79 -10.56 23.22
CA GLU A 474 7.79 -11.97 22.80
C GLU A 474 6.41 -12.63 22.97
N ALA A 475 5.70 -12.32 24.07
CA ALA A 475 4.37 -12.86 24.33
C ALA A 475 3.36 -12.48 23.24
N PHE A 476 3.43 -11.25 22.71
CA PHE A 476 2.54 -10.78 21.65
C PHE A 476 2.98 -11.32 20.29
N LYS A 477 4.29 -11.41 19.99
CA LYS A 477 4.81 -12.07 18.79
C LYS A 477 4.32 -13.53 18.70
N GLN A 478 4.42 -14.29 19.79
CA GLN A 478 3.89 -15.65 19.87
C GLN A 478 2.38 -15.69 19.61
N LEU A 479 1.62 -14.77 20.20
CA LEU A 479 0.17 -14.67 19.96
C LEU A 479 -0.18 -14.42 18.48
N LEU A 480 0.61 -13.62 17.75
CA LEU A 480 0.34 -13.26 16.35
C LEU A 480 0.81 -14.33 15.36
N TYR A 481 1.96 -14.95 15.61
CA TYR A 481 2.67 -15.79 14.64
C TYR A 481 2.62 -17.29 14.92
N ASP A 482 2.33 -17.71 16.14
CA ASP A 482 2.21 -19.14 16.42
C ASP A 482 1.01 -19.74 15.70
N LYS A 483 1.20 -20.95 15.16
CA LYS A 483 0.10 -21.68 14.54
C LYS A 483 -0.98 -21.89 15.60
N PRO A 484 -2.25 -21.53 15.32
CA PRO A 484 -3.33 -21.87 16.22
C PRO A 484 -3.32 -23.39 16.39
N ALA A 485 -3.43 -23.86 17.64
CA ALA A 485 -3.63 -25.28 17.90
C ALA A 485 -4.84 -25.76 17.08
N GLU A 486 -4.85 -27.02 16.63
CA GLU A 486 -5.86 -27.58 15.71
C GLU A 486 -7.33 -27.43 16.20
N ASN A 487 -7.54 -27.04 17.46
CA ASN A 487 -8.85 -26.79 18.08
C ASN A 487 -9.11 -25.32 18.47
N SER A 488 -8.21 -24.39 18.13
CA SER A 488 -8.33 -22.96 18.46
C SER A 488 -8.91 -22.21 17.27
N ALA A 489 -10.22 -21.96 17.28
CA ALA A 489 -10.92 -21.19 16.24
C ALA A 489 -10.55 -19.68 16.20
N THR A 490 -9.45 -19.28 16.81
CA THR A 490 -9.05 -17.89 17.02
C THR A 490 -7.90 -17.51 16.11
N ASN A 491 -8.23 -16.82 15.02
CA ASN A 491 -7.25 -16.12 14.21
C ASN A 491 -7.16 -14.68 14.74
N VAL A 492 -6.19 -14.43 15.62
CA VAL A 492 -6.01 -13.13 16.29
C VAL A 492 -5.85 -11.99 15.28
N LEU A 493 -5.18 -12.24 14.15
CA LEU A 493 -5.01 -11.23 13.10
C LEU A 493 -6.36 -10.87 12.45
N GLN A 494 -7.26 -11.84 12.24
CA GLN A 494 -8.61 -11.57 11.73
C GLN A 494 -9.47 -10.81 12.74
N ASP A 495 -9.33 -11.13 14.03
CA ASP A 495 -10.02 -10.40 15.10
C ASP A 495 -9.56 -8.93 15.14
N LEU A 496 -8.25 -8.69 15.05
CA LEU A 496 -7.67 -7.34 14.99
C LEU A 496 -8.10 -6.58 13.73
N GLU A 497 -8.08 -7.23 12.57
CA GLU A 497 -8.56 -6.68 11.30
C GLU A 497 -10.01 -6.21 11.41
N LYS A 498 -10.89 -7.07 11.93
CA LYS A 498 -12.31 -6.75 12.12
C LYS A 498 -12.52 -5.61 13.11
N THR A 499 -11.78 -5.60 14.21
CA THR A 499 -11.87 -4.55 15.23
C THR A 499 -11.38 -3.21 14.68
N LEU A 500 -10.29 -3.21 13.89
CA LEU A 500 -9.79 -2.01 13.22
C LEU A 500 -10.76 -1.51 12.14
N ALA A 501 -11.30 -2.41 11.30
CA ALA A 501 -12.32 -2.09 10.30
C ALA A 501 -13.53 -1.40 10.92
N THR A 502 -14.08 -1.98 12.00
CA THR A 502 -15.21 -1.41 12.73
C THR A 502 -14.89 -0.02 13.28
N ARG A 503 -13.66 0.18 13.75
CA ARG A 503 -13.18 1.44 14.30
C ARG A 503 -13.06 2.52 13.21
N ILE A 504 -12.40 2.21 12.09
CA ILE A 504 -12.25 3.13 10.95
C ILE A 504 -13.63 3.52 10.40
N HIS A 505 -14.52 2.54 10.20
CA HIS A 505 -15.87 2.80 9.69
C HIS A 505 -16.64 3.75 10.62
N SER A 506 -16.56 3.53 11.94
CA SER A 506 -17.21 4.38 12.95
C SER A 506 -16.65 5.80 13.04
N ILE A 507 -15.38 6.03 12.68
CA ILE A 507 -14.75 7.35 12.80
C ILE A 507 -14.86 8.13 11.50
N HIS A 508 -14.53 7.49 10.37
CA HIS A 508 -14.30 8.17 9.09
C HIS A 508 -15.44 7.98 8.08
N LEU A 509 -16.15 6.85 8.12
CA LEU A 509 -17.10 6.48 7.05
C LEU A 509 -18.57 6.60 7.45
N SER A 510 -18.89 6.66 8.75
CA SER A 510 -20.25 6.86 9.19
C SER A 510 -20.71 8.28 8.85
N SER A 511 -21.63 8.42 7.89
CA SER A 511 -22.20 9.68 7.38
C SER A 511 -22.96 10.54 8.41
N SER A 512 -22.87 10.22 9.70
CA SER A 512 -23.48 10.97 10.79
C SER A 512 -22.46 11.93 11.39
N LYS A 513 -22.36 13.14 10.82
CA LYS A 513 -22.01 14.33 11.60
C LYS A 513 -23.03 14.44 12.75
N GLY A 514 -22.79 13.79 13.89
CA GLY A 514 -23.70 13.86 15.04
C GLY A 514 -23.84 12.62 15.93
N SER A 515 -23.09 11.54 15.76
CA SER A 515 -23.02 10.51 16.80
C SER A 515 -21.73 10.66 17.59
N ILE A 516 -21.85 11.36 18.71
CA ILE A 516 -20.79 11.55 19.71
C ILE A 516 -20.34 10.15 20.18
N VAL A 517 -19.07 9.82 19.92
CA VAL A 517 -18.35 8.68 20.51
C VAL A 517 -17.92 9.01 21.93
#